data_AF-A0A497DMP5-F1
#
_entry.id   AF-A0A497DMP5-F1
#
_cell.length_a   1.000
_cell.length_b   1.000
_cell.length_c   1.000
_cell.angle_alpha   90.00
_cell.angle_beta   90.00
_cell.angle_gamma   90.00
#
_symmetry.space_group_name_H-M   'P 1'
#
loop_
_entity.id
_entity.type
_entity.pdbx_description
1 polymer ?
#
loop_
_entity_poly.entity_id
_entity_poly.type
_entity_poly.pdbx_seq_one_letter_code
_entity_poly.pdbx_strand_id
1 'polypeptide(L)'
;KGIATPEEFRQFCSVTVPLVRLPSQTFKAGDDFIVPVEVRHHGATDLYGSEWSWRITDQEGKEIEGGILCTYDVPTGALTALGSVRMQLPLLEEPAELTLQVWMENSQVKNQWLFWVYPAIESSEVPSDVLIAGEWTPEVKKRLKSGGKVLLTPAKEDIQSPVDIRFGTVFWGRGLFPDQLRPMGIYCDPGQPALAQFPTRKYSGWQWYDLLTETYALTLNDLPFEYEPVVYIIDDFNESHRLGVLMEARVGKGRLIVSTMNLGMEGERSLAQEQMLKSLMDYAGGDAFKPAQSLSMKQMDALLLSAVD
;
A
#
# COMPACT_ATOMS: atom_id res chain seq x y z
N LYS A 1 3.82 -25.25 2.20
CA LYS A 1 3.52 -24.17 3.17
C LYS A 1 2.33 -23.29 2.77
N GLY A 2 1.60 -23.58 1.69
CA GLY A 2 0.38 -22.82 1.32
C GLY A 2 0.62 -21.36 0.91
N ILE A 3 1.87 -20.96 0.68
CA ILE A 3 2.24 -19.57 0.32
C ILE A 3 1.93 -19.27 -1.15
N ALA A 4 2.11 -20.27 -2.01
CA ALA A 4 1.76 -20.23 -3.43
C ALA A 4 1.39 -21.64 -3.90
N THR A 5 0.45 -21.72 -4.83
CA THR A 5 0.16 -22.93 -5.61
C THR A 5 1.32 -23.26 -6.57
N PRO A 6 1.47 -24.52 -7.02
CA PRO A 6 2.43 -24.84 -8.08
C PRO A 6 2.26 -23.98 -9.34
N GLU A 7 1.01 -23.64 -9.68
CA GLU A 7 0.65 -22.81 -10.82
C GLU A 7 1.15 -21.37 -10.66
N GLU A 8 0.97 -20.76 -9.49
CA GLU A 8 1.48 -19.42 -9.17
C GLU A 8 3.01 -19.40 -9.09
N PHE A 9 3.62 -20.42 -8.47
CA PHE A 9 5.06 -20.50 -8.35
C PHE A 9 5.76 -20.55 -9.72
N ARG A 10 5.16 -21.26 -10.69
CA ARG A 10 5.66 -21.32 -12.07
C ARG A 10 5.61 -19.98 -12.81
N GLN A 11 4.81 -19.01 -12.36
CA GLN A 11 4.73 -17.70 -13.02
C GLN A 11 6.05 -16.92 -12.89
N PHE A 12 6.80 -17.11 -11.81
CA PHE A 12 8.10 -16.46 -11.60
C PHE A 12 9.28 -17.44 -11.50
N CYS A 13 9.02 -18.74 -11.32
CA CYS A 13 10.04 -19.78 -11.22
C CYS A 13 9.72 -20.97 -12.15
N SER A 14 10.03 -20.79 -13.44
CA SER A 14 9.86 -21.84 -14.47
C SER A 14 10.95 -21.73 -15.54
N VAL A 15 10.93 -22.64 -16.51
CA VAL A 15 11.83 -22.69 -17.66
C VAL A 15 11.64 -21.47 -18.57
N THR A 16 10.38 -21.10 -18.81
CA THR A 16 9.96 -19.93 -19.59
C THR A 16 9.14 -19.03 -18.69
N VAL A 17 9.57 -17.77 -18.55
CA VAL A 17 8.91 -16.79 -17.69
C VAL A 17 8.77 -15.47 -18.46
N PRO A 18 7.54 -15.00 -18.73
CA PRO A 18 7.34 -13.64 -19.23
C PRO A 18 7.65 -12.64 -18.12
N LEU A 19 8.23 -11.52 -18.53
CA LEU A 19 8.70 -10.42 -17.70
C LEU A 19 8.16 -9.12 -18.29
N VAL A 20 7.90 -8.15 -17.42
CA VAL A 20 7.54 -6.78 -17.83
C VAL A 20 8.43 -5.77 -17.13
N ARG A 21 8.68 -4.64 -17.80
CA ARG A 21 9.39 -3.50 -17.23
C ARG A 21 8.39 -2.39 -16.90
N LEU A 22 7.70 -2.54 -15.77
CA LEU A 22 6.83 -1.49 -15.25
C LEU A 22 7.67 -0.27 -14.84
N PRO A 23 7.41 0.94 -15.39
CA PRO A 23 8.17 2.14 -15.02
C PRO A 23 7.84 2.63 -13.61
N SER A 24 6.65 2.28 -13.11
CA SER A 24 6.13 2.56 -11.76
C SER A 24 5.12 1.46 -11.40
N GLN A 25 4.76 1.34 -10.13
CA GLN A 25 3.62 0.52 -9.69
C GLN A 25 2.35 1.35 -9.50
N THR A 26 2.45 2.68 -9.59
CA THR A 26 1.32 3.61 -9.52
C THR A 26 1.28 4.50 -10.75
N PHE A 27 0.08 4.76 -11.27
CA PHE A 27 -0.16 5.51 -12.49
C PHE A 27 -1.34 6.46 -12.31
N LYS A 28 -1.39 7.53 -13.10
CA LYS A 28 -2.54 8.41 -13.15
C LYS A 28 -3.52 7.93 -14.22
N ALA A 29 -4.81 8.03 -13.94
CA ALA A 29 -5.86 7.74 -14.89
C ALA A 29 -5.73 8.68 -16.12
N GLY A 30 -5.91 8.13 -17.33
CA GLY A 30 -5.73 8.87 -18.59
C GLY A 30 -4.29 8.94 -19.12
N ASP A 31 -3.28 8.52 -18.34
CA ASP A 31 -1.89 8.48 -18.81
C ASP A 31 -1.65 7.37 -19.84
N ASP A 32 -0.64 7.57 -20.69
CA ASP A 32 -0.13 6.52 -21.57
C ASP A 32 0.55 5.40 -20.75
N PHE A 33 0.04 4.18 -20.90
CA PHE A 33 0.61 2.98 -20.31
C PHE A 33 1.42 2.22 -21.35
N ILE A 34 2.74 2.36 -21.27
CA ILE A 34 3.70 1.73 -22.17
C ILE A 34 4.63 0.83 -21.35
N VAL A 35 4.47 -0.47 -21.50
CA VAL A 35 5.21 -1.46 -20.70
C VAL A 35 5.94 -2.44 -21.61
N PRO A 36 7.29 -2.38 -21.67
CA PRO A 36 8.08 -3.37 -22.39
C PRO A 36 7.87 -4.77 -21.83
N VAL A 37 7.72 -5.73 -22.73
CA VAL A 37 7.56 -7.15 -22.42
C VAL A 37 8.78 -7.91 -22.90
N GLU A 38 9.29 -8.78 -22.05
CA GLU A 38 10.40 -9.69 -22.36
C GLU A 38 10.03 -11.11 -21.93
N VAL A 39 10.74 -12.10 -22.44
CA VAL A 39 10.64 -13.48 -21.96
C VAL A 39 12.01 -14.03 -21.67
N ARG A 40 12.17 -14.61 -20.48
CA ARG A 40 13.33 -15.40 -20.10
C ARG A 40 13.05 -16.86 -20.44
N HIS A 41 13.85 -17.45 -21.32
CA HIS A 41 13.71 -18.86 -21.70
C HIS A 41 15.03 -19.62 -21.51
N HIS A 42 15.01 -20.67 -20.69
CA HIS A 42 16.17 -21.53 -20.42
C HIS A 42 15.78 -23.02 -20.59
N GLY A 43 15.06 -23.32 -21.66
CA GLY A 43 14.68 -24.69 -22.02
C GLY A 43 15.81 -25.49 -22.65
N ALA A 44 15.51 -26.70 -23.11
CA ALA A 44 16.47 -27.52 -23.86
C ALA A 44 16.53 -27.13 -25.35
N THR A 45 15.52 -26.42 -25.85
CA THR A 45 15.32 -26.08 -27.27
C THR A 45 14.65 -24.73 -27.39
N ASP A 46 15.00 -23.98 -28.43
CA ASP A 46 14.34 -22.72 -28.76
C ASP A 46 12.83 -22.90 -29.00
N LEU A 47 12.06 -21.85 -28.74
CA LEU A 47 10.64 -21.80 -29.09
C LEU A 47 10.50 -21.08 -30.43
N TYR A 48 9.91 -21.74 -31.43
CA TYR A 48 9.66 -21.12 -32.73
C TYR A 48 8.20 -20.78 -32.90
N GLY A 49 7.90 -19.62 -33.48
CA GLY A 49 6.54 -19.22 -33.78
C GLY A 49 5.64 -19.09 -32.54
N SER A 50 6.20 -18.73 -31.39
CA SER A 50 5.42 -18.58 -30.14
C SER A 50 4.57 -17.31 -30.19
N GLU A 51 3.25 -17.45 -30.03
CA GLU A 51 2.30 -16.33 -30.00
C GLU A 51 2.09 -15.86 -28.56
N TRP A 52 2.10 -14.55 -28.35
CA TRP A 52 2.00 -13.93 -27.03
C TRP A 52 0.89 -12.91 -26.96
N SER A 53 0.14 -12.96 -25.87
CA SER A 53 -1.02 -12.12 -25.62
C SER A 53 -0.94 -11.49 -24.24
N TRP A 54 -1.68 -10.41 -24.06
CA TRP A 54 -1.79 -9.69 -22.81
C TRP A 54 -3.22 -9.22 -22.56
N ARG A 55 -3.54 -8.98 -21.28
CA ARG A 55 -4.78 -8.34 -20.87
C ARG A 55 -4.60 -7.63 -19.55
N ILE A 56 -5.44 -6.63 -19.31
CA ILE A 56 -5.56 -5.93 -18.04
C ILE A 56 -6.96 -6.18 -17.49
N THR A 57 -7.04 -6.57 -16.21
CA THR A 57 -8.30 -6.78 -15.51
C THR A 57 -8.37 -5.95 -14.23
N ASP A 58 -9.57 -5.64 -13.78
CA ASP A 58 -9.82 -5.15 -12.42
C ASP A 58 -9.73 -6.26 -11.37
N GLN A 59 -9.99 -5.93 -10.11
CA GLN A 59 -10.00 -6.88 -8.98
C GLN A 59 -11.11 -7.95 -9.08
N GLU A 60 -12.20 -7.66 -9.79
CA GLU A 60 -13.30 -8.61 -10.02
C GLU A 60 -12.99 -9.57 -11.19
N GLY A 61 -11.88 -9.33 -11.91
CA GLY A 61 -11.47 -10.11 -13.06
C GLY A 61 -12.15 -9.68 -14.36
N LYS A 62 -12.86 -8.55 -14.36
CA LYS A 62 -13.43 -7.97 -15.57
C LYS A 62 -12.30 -7.37 -16.40
N GLU A 63 -12.30 -7.73 -17.69
CA GLU A 63 -11.34 -7.22 -18.64
C GLU A 63 -11.58 -5.73 -18.92
N ILE A 64 -10.51 -4.96 -18.82
CA ILE A 64 -10.48 -3.53 -19.17
C ILE A 64 -10.01 -3.38 -20.61
N GLU A 65 -8.93 -4.06 -20.96
CA GLU A 65 -8.31 -4.02 -22.29
C GLU A 65 -7.44 -5.27 -22.47
N GLY A 66 -7.20 -5.67 -23.72
CA GLY A 66 -6.26 -6.75 -24.03
C GLY A 66 -5.85 -6.75 -25.49
N GLY A 67 -4.85 -7.56 -25.83
CA GLY A 67 -4.35 -7.64 -27.18
C GLY A 67 -3.29 -8.72 -27.38
N ILE A 68 -2.89 -8.87 -28.64
CA ILE A 68 -1.81 -9.78 -29.06
C ILE A 68 -0.56 -8.92 -29.23
N LEU A 69 0.58 -9.37 -28.69
CA LEU A 69 1.87 -8.72 -28.92
C LEU A 69 2.36 -9.01 -30.34
N CYS A 70 2.70 -10.28 -30.61
CA CYS A 70 3.00 -10.83 -31.93
C CYS A 70 3.38 -12.32 -31.77
N THR A 71 3.87 -12.89 -32.86
CA THR A 71 4.60 -14.16 -32.90
C THR A 71 6.11 -13.92 -32.83
N TYR A 72 6.82 -14.70 -32.01
CA TYR A 72 8.27 -14.57 -31.79
C TYR A 72 8.97 -15.92 -31.77
N ASP A 73 10.19 -15.93 -32.29
CA ASP A 73 11.18 -16.99 -32.02
C ASP A 73 11.97 -16.60 -30.76
N VAL A 74 11.98 -17.49 -29.77
CA VAL A 74 12.57 -17.26 -28.45
C VAL A 74 13.75 -18.22 -28.26
N PRO A 75 15.00 -17.76 -28.46
CA PRO A 75 16.18 -18.58 -28.27
C PRO A 75 16.41 -18.97 -26.80
N THR A 76 17.03 -20.13 -26.62
CA THR A 76 17.43 -20.67 -25.32
C THR A 76 18.59 -19.88 -24.71
N GLY A 77 18.53 -19.67 -23.39
CA GLY A 77 19.62 -19.08 -22.61
C GLY A 77 19.71 -17.56 -22.73
N ALA A 78 18.66 -16.91 -23.23
CA ALA A 78 18.61 -15.48 -23.45
C ALA A 78 17.32 -14.84 -22.91
N LEU A 79 17.34 -13.51 -22.87
CA LEU A 79 16.17 -12.67 -22.69
C LEU A 79 15.73 -12.18 -24.08
N THR A 80 14.49 -12.44 -24.45
CA THR A 80 13.94 -12.05 -25.77
C THR A 80 12.91 -10.94 -25.58
N ALA A 81 13.03 -9.85 -26.32
CA ALA A 81 12.06 -8.76 -26.30
C ALA A 81 10.81 -9.15 -27.12
N LEU A 82 9.62 -8.93 -26.54
CA LEU A 82 8.31 -9.23 -27.13
C LEU A 82 7.51 -7.95 -27.46
N GLY A 83 8.20 -6.82 -27.62
CA GLY A 83 7.55 -5.53 -27.85
C GLY A 83 7.06 -4.86 -26.57
N SER A 84 5.89 -4.22 -26.61
CA SER A 84 5.35 -3.50 -25.45
C SER A 84 3.83 -3.56 -25.44
N VAL A 85 3.26 -3.68 -24.24
CA VAL A 85 1.85 -3.35 -23.99
C VAL A 85 1.71 -1.84 -24.12
N ARG A 86 0.70 -1.40 -24.87
CA ARG A 86 0.42 0.02 -25.14
C ARG A 86 -1.07 0.26 -25.07
N MET A 87 -1.49 1.14 -24.18
CA MET A 87 -2.85 1.68 -24.14
C MET A 87 -2.85 3.02 -23.43
N GLN A 88 -3.94 3.76 -23.55
CA GLN A 88 -4.24 4.85 -22.64
C GLN A 88 -5.02 4.28 -21.45
N LEU A 89 -4.60 4.58 -20.22
CA LEU A 89 -5.35 4.15 -19.04
C LEU A 89 -6.75 4.79 -19.05
N PRO A 90 -7.81 4.05 -18.68
CA PRO A 90 -9.14 4.63 -18.62
C PRO A 90 -9.15 5.81 -17.65
N LEU A 91 -10.00 6.80 -17.96
CA LEU A 91 -10.37 7.79 -16.95
C LEU A 91 -11.17 7.05 -15.88
N LEU A 92 -10.72 7.16 -14.64
CA LEU A 92 -11.36 6.56 -13.49
C LEU A 92 -11.87 7.68 -12.58
N GLU A 93 -13.07 7.50 -12.02
CA GLU A 93 -13.60 8.37 -10.97
C GLU A 93 -13.10 7.93 -9.58
N GLU A 94 -12.89 6.62 -9.42
CA GLU A 94 -12.42 5.99 -8.18
C GLU A 94 -11.05 5.31 -8.42
N PRO A 95 -10.17 5.26 -7.42
CA PRO A 95 -8.89 4.58 -7.54
C PRO A 95 -9.07 3.07 -7.73
N ALA A 96 -8.18 2.43 -8.50
CA ALA A 96 -8.28 0.99 -8.79
C ALA A 96 -6.94 0.25 -8.66
N GLU A 97 -6.99 -0.98 -8.16
CA GLU A 97 -5.92 -1.98 -8.34
C GLU A 97 -6.23 -2.78 -9.61
N LEU A 98 -5.28 -2.83 -10.54
CA LEU A 98 -5.39 -3.54 -11.80
C LEU A 98 -4.33 -4.64 -11.90
N THR A 99 -4.60 -5.64 -12.73
CA THR A 99 -3.68 -6.75 -13.00
C THR A 99 -3.32 -6.79 -14.47
N LEU A 100 -2.04 -6.62 -14.81
CA LEU A 100 -1.51 -6.93 -16.13
C LEU A 100 -1.15 -8.41 -16.18
N GLN A 101 -1.71 -9.16 -17.13
CA GLN A 101 -1.34 -10.55 -17.41
C GLN A 101 -0.70 -10.65 -18.79
N VAL A 102 0.35 -11.45 -18.90
CA VAL A 102 1.00 -11.80 -20.17
C VAL A 102 1.14 -13.31 -20.25
N TRP A 103 0.77 -13.92 -21.38
CA TRP A 103 0.86 -15.36 -21.58
C TRP A 103 1.26 -15.73 -22.99
N MET A 104 1.77 -16.96 -23.13
CA MET A 104 2.04 -17.59 -24.43
C MET A 104 0.86 -18.49 -24.77
N GLU A 105 0.31 -18.31 -25.97
CA GLU A 105 -0.84 -19.09 -26.45
C GLU A 105 -0.54 -20.59 -26.51
N ASN A 106 -1.58 -21.41 -26.35
CA ASN A 106 -1.51 -22.87 -26.38
C ASN A 106 -0.50 -23.47 -25.36
N SER A 107 -0.30 -22.80 -24.23
CA SER A 107 0.66 -23.22 -23.21
C SER A 107 0.19 -22.91 -21.78
N GLN A 108 0.97 -23.32 -20.79
CA GLN A 108 0.77 -22.96 -19.38
C GLN A 108 1.64 -21.75 -18.95
N VAL A 109 2.41 -21.17 -19.87
CA VAL A 109 3.33 -20.07 -19.58
C VAL A 109 2.54 -18.77 -19.47
N LYS A 110 2.53 -18.20 -18.27
CA LYS A 110 1.92 -16.91 -17.97
C LYS A 110 2.58 -16.27 -16.76
N ASN A 111 2.45 -14.96 -16.63
CA ASN A 111 2.79 -14.23 -15.43
C ASN A 111 1.88 -13.01 -15.30
N GLN A 112 1.82 -12.42 -14.11
CA GLN A 112 0.96 -11.29 -13.82
C GLN A 112 1.58 -10.31 -12.83
N TRP A 113 1.19 -9.04 -12.95
CA TRP A 113 1.70 -7.95 -12.14
C TRP A 113 0.56 -7.03 -11.71
N LEU A 114 0.53 -6.71 -10.42
CA LEU A 114 -0.39 -5.71 -9.86
C LEU A 114 0.19 -4.31 -10.07
N PHE A 115 -0.70 -3.37 -10.40
CA PHE A 115 -0.41 -1.94 -10.40
C PHE A 115 -1.64 -1.16 -10.01
N TRP A 116 -1.47 0.09 -9.61
CA TRP A 116 -2.54 0.95 -9.11
C TRP A 116 -2.72 2.15 -10.02
N VAL A 117 -3.97 2.50 -10.29
CA VAL A 117 -4.33 3.66 -11.09
C VAL A 117 -5.17 4.60 -10.23
N TYR A 118 -4.76 5.86 -10.17
CA TYR A 118 -5.39 6.87 -9.35
C TYR A 118 -6.02 7.97 -10.21
N PRO A 119 -7.23 8.45 -9.88
CA PRO A 119 -7.83 9.59 -10.54
C PRO A 119 -6.96 10.84 -10.39
N ALA A 120 -7.17 11.83 -11.25
CA ALA A 120 -6.57 13.14 -11.04
C ALA A 120 -7.18 13.78 -9.78
N ILE A 121 -6.32 14.18 -8.84
CA ILE A 121 -6.73 14.92 -7.64
C ILE A 121 -6.37 16.39 -7.89
N GLU A 122 -7.38 17.26 -7.97
CA GLU A 122 -7.14 18.69 -8.19
C GLU A 122 -6.64 19.38 -6.91
N SER A 123 -7.17 18.97 -5.75
CA SER A 123 -6.60 19.21 -4.42
C SER A 123 -7.32 18.35 -3.38
N SER A 124 -6.63 17.97 -2.31
CA SER A 124 -7.29 17.45 -1.10
C SER A 124 -7.71 18.64 -0.25
N GLU A 125 -8.95 19.12 -0.40
CA GLU A 125 -9.46 20.18 0.46
C GLU A 125 -9.51 19.68 1.91
N VAL A 126 -8.91 20.44 2.82
CA VAL A 126 -9.03 20.16 4.25
C VAL A 126 -10.48 20.40 4.65
N PRO A 127 -11.21 19.38 5.17
CA PRO A 127 -12.57 19.59 5.61
C PRO A 127 -12.60 20.63 6.73
N SER A 128 -13.45 21.64 6.60
CA SER A 128 -13.50 22.78 7.54
C SER A 128 -13.76 22.40 9.01
N ASP A 129 -14.27 21.20 9.27
CA ASP A 129 -14.56 20.66 10.59
C ASP A 129 -13.48 19.71 11.16
N VAL A 130 -12.39 19.49 10.42
CA VAL A 130 -11.25 18.65 10.83
C VAL A 130 -10.05 19.53 11.18
N LEU A 131 -9.50 19.33 12.38
CA LEU A 131 -8.21 19.92 12.76
C LEU A 131 -7.09 18.96 12.32
N ILE A 132 -6.17 19.44 11.47
CA ILE A 132 -4.93 18.73 11.17
C ILE A 132 -3.85 19.27 12.09
N ALA A 133 -3.10 18.38 12.72
CA ALA A 133 -2.00 18.76 13.60
C ALA A 133 -0.82 17.80 13.48
N GLY A 134 0.39 18.34 13.63
CA GLY A 134 1.61 17.55 13.74
C GLY A 134 1.99 17.16 15.17
N GLU A 135 1.30 17.70 16.19
CA GLU A 135 1.73 17.57 17.59
C GLU A 135 0.56 17.39 18.55
N TRP A 136 0.76 16.68 19.66
CA TRP A 136 -0.26 16.42 20.68
C TRP A 136 -0.43 17.60 21.66
N THR A 137 -0.86 18.74 21.12
CA THR A 137 -0.92 20.03 21.83
C THR A 137 -2.18 20.21 22.70
N PRO A 138 -2.20 21.20 23.61
CA PRO A 138 -3.42 21.58 24.35
C PRO A 138 -4.61 21.94 23.45
N GLU A 139 -4.37 22.50 22.25
CA GLU A 139 -5.42 22.81 21.28
C GLU A 139 -6.08 21.53 20.76
N VAL A 140 -5.29 20.52 20.37
CA VAL A 140 -5.79 19.21 19.95
C VAL A 140 -6.65 18.58 21.05
N LYS A 141 -6.15 18.57 22.30
CA LYS A 141 -6.89 18.04 23.44
C LYS A 141 -8.20 18.80 23.69
N LYS A 142 -8.21 20.12 23.52
CA LYS A 142 -9.41 20.97 23.64
C LYS A 142 -10.43 20.64 22.54
N ARG A 143 -9.99 20.51 21.29
CA ARG A 143 -10.83 20.14 20.13
C ARG A 143 -11.51 18.79 20.35
N LEU A 144 -10.78 17.79 20.84
CA LEU A 144 -11.35 16.46 21.13
C LEU A 144 -12.34 16.50 22.30
N LYS A 145 -12.05 17.25 23.37
CA LYS A 145 -12.98 17.42 24.50
C LYS A 145 -14.30 18.09 24.08
N SER A 146 -14.26 19.01 23.11
CA SER A 146 -15.45 19.70 22.60
C SER A 146 -16.24 18.92 21.54
N GLY A 147 -15.79 17.72 21.15
CA GLY A 147 -16.49 16.90 20.15
C GLY A 147 -15.97 17.05 18.72
N GLY A 148 -14.87 17.77 18.52
CA GLY A 148 -14.26 17.96 17.21
C GLY A 148 -13.58 16.70 16.66
N LYS A 149 -13.21 16.80 15.39
CA LYS A 149 -12.45 15.79 14.64
C LYS A 149 -10.99 16.25 14.51
N VAL A 150 -10.05 15.32 14.66
CA VAL A 150 -8.61 15.58 14.52
C VAL A 150 -7.97 14.50 13.67
N LEU A 151 -7.15 14.91 12.71
CA LEU A 151 -6.14 14.08 12.06
C LEU A 151 -4.76 14.51 12.58
N LEU A 152 -4.08 13.61 13.28
CA LEU A 152 -2.77 13.85 13.87
C LEU A 152 -1.70 13.09 13.08
N THR A 153 -0.65 13.79 12.66
CA THR A 153 0.53 13.22 12.00
C THR A 153 1.77 13.52 12.84
N PRO A 154 1.94 12.85 14.00
CA PRO A 154 3.01 13.13 14.95
C PRO A 154 4.37 12.78 14.38
N ALA A 155 5.40 13.59 14.66
CA ALA A 155 6.79 13.26 14.37
C ALA A 155 7.27 12.06 15.23
N LYS A 156 8.40 11.45 14.86
CA LYS A 156 8.92 10.26 15.56
C LYS A 156 9.22 10.59 17.03
N GLU A 157 9.78 11.76 17.27
CA GLU A 157 10.22 12.25 18.57
C GLU A 157 9.04 12.52 19.51
N ASP A 158 7.82 12.67 18.97
CA ASP A 158 6.59 12.94 19.71
C ASP A 158 5.82 11.67 20.09
N ILE A 159 6.37 10.49 19.81
CA ILE A 159 5.76 9.21 20.15
C ILE A 159 6.52 8.57 21.29
N GLN A 160 5.77 8.00 22.23
CA GLN A 160 6.35 7.15 23.25
C GLN A 160 6.81 5.82 22.63
N SER A 161 8.12 5.58 22.65
CA SER A 161 8.74 4.31 22.21
C SER A 161 8.36 3.91 20.76
N PRO A 162 8.62 4.75 19.74
CA PRO A 162 8.35 4.41 18.35
C PRO A 162 9.26 3.27 17.89
N VAL A 163 8.80 2.50 16.90
CA VAL A 163 9.59 1.44 16.27
C VAL A 163 9.92 1.82 14.83
N ASP A 164 11.20 1.76 14.47
CA ASP A 164 11.64 1.96 13.10
C ASP A 164 11.19 0.82 12.19
N ILE A 165 10.59 1.19 11.06
CA ILE A 165 10.03 0.25 10.08
C ILE A 165 10.54 0.55 8.68
N ARG A 166 10.25 -0.37 7.76
CA ARG A 166 10.48 -0.24 6.32
C ARG A 166 9.40 -1.03 5.59
N PHE A 167 9.22 -0.76 4.31
CA PHE A 167 8.34 -1.54 3.44
C PHE A 167 8.70 -3.04 3.37
N GLY A 168 9.98 -3.35 3.18
CA GLY A 168 10.45 -4.72 2.98
C GLY A 168 10.48 -5.56 4.25
N THR A 169 10.19 -6.86 4.12
CA THR A 169 10.19 -7.77 5.27
C THR A 169 11.59 -7.94 5.89
N VAL A 170 11.65 -8.31 7.16
CA VAL A 170 12.90 -8.76 7.81
C VAL A 170 13.51 -9.94 7.04
N PHE A 171 14.83 -9.94 6.86
CA PHE A 171 15.56 -11.04 6.22
C PHE A 171 16.06 -12.02 7.28
N TRP A 172 15.52 -13.23 7.28
CA TRP A 172 15.69 -14.30 8.28
C TRP A 172 15.20 -13.97 9.69
N GLY A 173 15.54 -12.80 10.24
CA GLY A 173 15.12 -12.35 11.57
C GLY A 173 16.24 -11.65 12.34
N ARG A 174 15.89 -10.88 13.37
CA ARG A 174 16.86 -10.12 14.16
C ARG A 174 17.74 -10.97 15.08
N GLY A 175 17.37 -12.22 15.36
CA GLY A 175 18.24 -13.16 16.07
C GLY A 175 19.58 -13.44 15.34
N LEU A 176 19.59 -13.39 14.01
CA LEU A 176 20.81 -13.54 13.19
C LEU A 176 21.38 -12.19 12.74
N PHE A 177 20.53 -11.18 12.60
CA PHE A 177 20.92 -9.86 12.13
C PHE A 177 20.32 -8.76 13.02
N PRO A 178 20.92 -8.49 14.20
CA PRO A 178 20.32 -7.64 15.24
C PRO A 178 20.00 -6.21 14.81
N ASP A 179 20.73 -5.67 13.83
CA ASP A 179 20.60 -4.27 13.38
C ASP A 179 19.57 -4.09 12.26
N GLN A 180 18.93 -5.16 11.77
CA GLN A 180 17.89 -5.03 10.76
C GLN A 180 16.61 -4.41 11.31
N LEU A 181 15.91 -3.66 10.45
CA LEU A 181 14.56 -3.20 10.71
C LEU A 181 13.58 -4.39 10.79
N ARG A 182 12.60 -4.24 11.68
CA ARG A 182 11.81 -5.33 12.26
C ARG A 182 10.65 -5.87 11.39
N PRO A 183 9.97 -5.09 10.54
CA PRO A 183 8.62 -5.46 10.12
C PRO A 183 8.61 -6.65 9.17
N MET A 184 7.56 -7.45 9.25
CA MET A 184 7.24 -8.56 8.34
C MET A 184 6.15 -8.20 7.32
N GLY A 185 5.74 -6.93 7.28
CA GLY A 185 4.68 -6.40 6.41
C GLY A 185 3.58 -5.72 7.21
N ILE A 186 2.45 -5.45 6.55
CA ILE A 186 1.27 -4.87 7.17
C ILE A 186 0.14 -5.89 7.31
N TYR A 187 -0.80 -5.58 8.20
CA TYR A 187 -2.14 -6.18 8.17
C TYR A 187 -3.19 -5.07 8.24
N CYS A 188 -4.22 -5.16 7.41
CA CYS A 188 -5.40 -4.28 7.50
C CYS A 188 -6.64 -5.02 6.98
N ASP A 189 -7.81 -4.50 7.30
CA ASP A 189 -9.04 -4.87 6.61
C ASP A 189 -9.30 -3.86 5.49
N PRO A 190 -9.28 -4.26 4.19
CA PRO A 190 -9.58 -3.38 3.08
C PRO A 190 -10.97 -2.73 3.14
N GLY A 191 -11.90 -3.31 3.90
CA GLY A 191 -13.23 -2.75 4.13
C GLY A 191 -13.25 -1.56 5.11
N GLN A 192 -12.13 -1.20 5.73
CA GLN A 192 -12.05 -0.06 6.64
C GLN A 192 -12.36 1.25 5.90
N PRO A 193 -13.29 2.09 6.38
CA PRO A 193 -13.67 3.32 5.70
C PRO A 193 -12.51 4.30 5.45
N ALA A 194 -11.50 4.33 6.32
CA ALA A 194 -10.31 5.16 6.14
C ALA A 194 -9.47 4.77 4.91
N LEU A 195 -9.62 3.53 4.42
CA LEU A 195 -8.91 2.96 3.26
C LEU A 195 -9.83 2.86 2.02
N ALA A 196 -11.06 3.38 2.08
CA ALA A 196 -12.06 3.20 1.03
C ALA A 196 -11.60 3.74 -0.33
N GLN A 197 -10.79 4.81 -0.34
CA GLN A 197 -10.18 5.38 -1.54
C GLN A 197 -8.70 5.01 -1.66
N PHE A 198 -8.27 3.88 -1.12
CA PHE A 198 -6.92 3.35 -1.28
C PHE A 198 -6.97 1.84 -1.52
N PRO A 199 -7.11 1.40 -2.79
CA PRO A 199 -7.28 -0.01 -3.14
C PRO A 199 -6.14 -0.85 -2.56
N THR A 200 -6.51 -1.72 -1.63
CA THR A 200 -5.54 -2.52 -0.90
C THR A 200 -6.06 -3.92 -0.64
N ARG A 201 -5.13 -4.79 -0.25
CA ARG A 201 -5.41 -6.13 0.24
C ARG A 201 -5.10 -6.16 1.74
N LYS A 202 -5.31 -7.32 2.36
CA LYS A 202 -4.98 -7.54 3.78
C LYS A 202 -3.48 -7.48 4.09
N TYR A 203 -2.64 -7.35 3.07
CA TYR A 203 -1.18 -7.30 3.13
C TYR A 203 -0.68 -6.24 2.15
N SER A 204 0.58 -5.83 2.32
CA SER A 204 1.19 -4.76 1.54
C SER A 204 1.39 -5.18 0.07
N GLY A 205 0.89 -4.35 -0.85
CA GLY A 205 1.37 -4.26 -2.23
C GLY A 205 2.32 -3.08 -2.41
N TRP A 206 2.83 -2.90 -3.63
CA TRP A 206 3.82 -1.85 -3.92
C TRP A 206 3.31 -0.41 -3.77
N GLN A 207 1.99 -0.18 -3.80
CA GLN A 207 1.41 1.14 -3.52
C GLN A 207 1.71 1.64 -2.09
N TRP A 208 2.04 0.74 -1.17
CA TRP A 208 2.44 1.10 0.19
C TRP A 208 3.90 1.55 0.29
N TYR A 209 4.71 1.41 -0.77
CA TYR A 209 6.16 1.62 -0.70
C TYR A 209 6.52 3.01 -0.18
N ASP A 210 5.99 4.08 -0.78
CA ASP A 210 6.30 5.45 -0.37
C ASP A 210 5.71 5.78 1.00
N LEU A 211 4.53 5.24 1.33
CA LEU A 211 3.87 5.42 2.63
C LEU A 211 4.66 4.79 3.79
N LEU A 212 5.37 3.69 3.49
CA LEU A 212 6.13 2.88 4.45
C LEU A 212 7.66 3.08 4.34
N THR A 213 8.09 4.06 3.55
CA THR A 213 9.48 4.50 3.47
C THR A 213 9.67 5.72 4.36
N GLU A 214 10.77 5.73 5.13
CA GLU A 214 11.11 6.81 6.07
C GLU A 214 10.00 7.09 7.10
N THR A 215 9.43 6.02 7.66
CA THR A 215 8.38 6.09 8.69
C THR A 215 8.68 5.13 9.86
N TYR A 216 7.85 5.21 10.88
CA TYR A 216 7.91 4.49 12.16
C TYR A 216 6.51 4.02 12.54
N ALA A 217 6.43 2.99 13.39
CA ALA A 217 5.18 2.50 13.94
C ALA A 217 4.96 2.99 15.38
N LEU A 218 3.68 3.16 15.73
CA LEU A 218 3.20 3.34 17.10
C LEU A 218 3.30 2.01 17.85
N THR A 219 3.83 2.03 19.07
CA THR A 219 3.79 0.88 19.98
C THR A 219 2.48 0.87 20.76
N LEU A 220 1.64 -0.12 20.51
CA LEU A 220 0.28 -0.22 21.05
C LEU A 220 0.15 -1.20 22.22
N ASN A 221 1.27 -1.72 22.72
CA ASN A 221 1.29 -2.75 23.78
C ASN A 221 0.53 -2.34 25.04
N ASP A 222 0.57 -1.05 25.40
CA ASP A 222 -0.06 -0.51 26.61
C ASP A 222 -1.51 -0.04 26.39
N LEU A 223 -2.04 -0.16 25.16
CA LEU A 223 -3.46 0.04 24.87
C LEU A 223 -4.25 -1.24 25.21
N PRO A 224 -5.58 -1.15 25.41
CA PRO A 224 -6.41 -2.32 25.66
C PRO A 224 -6.13 -3.43 24.64
N PHE A 225 -6.12 -4.68 25.09
CA PHE A 225 -5.78 -5.82 24.23
C PHE A 225 -6.72 -5.91 23.01
N GLU A 226 -7.99 -5.57 23.22
CA GLU A 226 -9.04 -5.53 22.19
C GLU A 226 -8.90 -4.33 21.24
N TYR A 227 -7.92 -3.45 21.47
CA TYR A 227 -7.68 -2.32 20.59
C TYR A 227 -7.07 -2.77 19.26
N GLU A 228 -7.72 -2.45 18.15
CA GLU A 228 -7.21 -2.75 16.81
C GLU A 228 -6.92 -1.45 16.03
N PRO A 229 -5.66 -1.17 15.60
CA PRO A 229 -5.40 -0.12 14.62
C PRO A 229 -6.05 -0.43 13.26
N VAL A 230 -6.22 0.60 12.44
CA VAL A 230 -6.72 0.47 11.06
C VAL A 230 -5.69 -0.26 10.19
N VAL A 231 -4.41 0.09 10.36
CA VAL A 231 -3.29 -0.56 9.67
C VAL A 231 -2.25 -0.96 10.70
N TYR A 232 -2.08 -2.27 10.87
CA TYR A 232 -1.04 -2.89 11.66
C TYR A 232 0.27 -2.92 10.91
N ILE A 233 1.36 -2.90 11.68
CA ILE A 233 2.64 -3.43 11.26
C ILE A 233 2.85 -4.77 11.96
N ILE A 234 3.19 -5.81 11.21
CA ILE A 234 3.56 -7.10 11.77
C ILE A 234 5.01 -6.99 12.21
N ASP A 235 5.27 -7.07 13.51
CA ASP A 235 6.64 -6.99 14.06
C ASP A 235 7.45 -8.27 13.77
N ASP A 236 8.75 -8.23 14.05
CA ASP A 236 9.62 -9.40 14.04
C ASP A 236 9.13 -10.45 15.05
N PHE A 237 9.17 -11.71 14.64
CA PHE A 237 8.66 -12.84 15.41
C PHE A 237 9.43 -13.10 16.72
N ASN A 238 10.59 -12.45 16.93
CA ASN A 238 11.34 -12.55 18.19
C ASN A 238 10.83 -11.59 19.28
N GLU A 239 10.22 -10.46 18.90
CA GLU A 239 9.75 -9.43 19.85
C GLU A 239 8.21 -9.33 19.90
N SER A 240 7.55 -9.40 18.74
CA SER A 240 6.08 -9.44 18.60
C SER A 240 5.34 -8.27 19.29
N HIS A 241 5.84 -7.04 19.14
CA HIS A 241 5.10 -5.85 19.56
C HIS A 241 3.77 -5.73 18.79
N ARG A 242 2.74 -5.17 19.45
CA ARG A 242 1.53 -4.69 18.79
C ARG A 242 1.84 -3.35 18.18
N LEU A 243 2.01 -3.30 16.86
CA LEU A 243 2.41 -2.10 16.13
C LEU A 243 1.32 -1.64 15.16
N GLY A 244 1.21 -0.32 14.94
CA GLY A 244 0.33 0.26 13.94
C GLY A 244 0.87 1.55 13.35
N VAL A 245 0.51 1.84 12.10
CA VAL A 245 0.87 3.09 11.40
C VAL A 245 -0.34 3.99 11.12
N LEU A 246 -1.55 3.44 11.25
CA LEU A 246 -2.80 4.19 11.17
C LEU A 246 -3.76 3.65 12.22
N MET A 247 -4.27 4.54 13.05
CA MET A 247 -5.20 4.16 14.11
C MET A 247 -6.28 5.22 14.30
N GLU A 248 -7.43 4.81 14.84
CA GLU A 248 -8.53 5.73 15.12
C GLU A 248 -9.22 5.42 16.44
N ALA A 249 -9.74 6.47 17.10
CA ALA A 249 -10.48 6.30 18.33
C ALA A 249 -11.44 7.47 18.60
N ARG A 250 -12.48 7.21 19.39
CA ARG A 250 -13.17 8.25 20.13
C ARG A 250 -12.33 8.64 21.33
N VAL A 251 -12.08 9.94 21.50
CA VAL A 251 -11.31 10.49 22.62
C VAL A 251 -12.09 11.64 23.23
N GLY A 252 -12.55 11.48 24.47
CA GLY A 252 -13.51 12.39 25.06
C GLY A 252 -14.84 12.37 24.30
N LYS A 253 -15.28 13.52 23.77
CA LYS A 253 -16.47 13.63 22.92
C LYS A 253 -16.12 13.60 21.42
N GLY A 254 -14.84 13.72 21.10
CA GLY A 254 -14.33 13.89 19.74
C GLY A 254 -13.84 12.60 19.13
N ARG A 255 -13.28 12.74 17.93
CA ARG A 255 -12.79 11.64 17.10
C ARG A 255 -11.39 11.96 16.63
N LEU A 256 -10.49 10.98 16.71
CA LEU A 256 -9.08 11.13 16.41
C LEU A 256 -8.65 10.06 15.41
N ILE A 257 -7.93 10.48 14.37
CA ILE A 257 -7.07 9.62 13.54
C ILE A 257 -5.62 9.97 13.89
N VAL A 258 -4.78 8.96 14.07
CA VAL A 258 -3.33 9.13 14.17
C VAL A 258 -2.70 8.35 13.03
N SER A 259 -1.91 9.02 12.20
CA SER A 259 -1.17 8.42 11.09
C SER A 259 0.30 8.73 11.22
N THR A 260 1.15 7.70 11.23
CA THR A 260 2.61 7.86 11.13
C THR A 260 3.12 7.61 9.71
N MET A 261 2.25 7.17 8.79
CA MET A 261 2.60 6.97 7.39
C MET A 261 3.21 8.23 6.78
N ASN A 262 4.18 8.06 5.90
CA ASN A 262 4.77 9.16 5.15
C ASN A 262 3.77 9.66 4.09
N LEU A 263 3.03 10.71 4.40
CA LEU A 263 2.05 11.34 3.51
C LEU A 263 2.64 12.39 2.55
N GLY A 264 3.97 12.52 2.53
CA GLY A 264 4.70 13.41 1.63
C GLY A 264 4.47 14.92 1.87
N MET A 265 5.36 15.72 1.29
CA MET A 265 5.25 17.18 1.31
C MET A 265 4.40 17.67 0.13
N GLU A 266 3.67 18.76 0.33
CA GLU A 266 2.89 19.39 -0.74
C GLU A 266 3.80 19.76 -1.93
N GLY A 267 3.38 19.40 -3.14
CA GLY A 267 4.18 19.59 -4.37
C GLY A 267 5.17 18.45 -4.69
N GLU A 268 5.44 17.54 -3.76
CA GLU A 268 6.43 16.45 -3.93
C GLU A 268 5.84 15.05 -3.68
N ARG A 269 4.52 14.95 -3.43
CA ARG A 269 3.87 13.66 -3.14
C ARG A 269 3.94 12.71 -4.32
N SER A 270 4.20 11.44 -4.03
CA SER A 270 3.87 10.38 -4.98
C SER A 270 2.35 10.21 -5.09
N LEU A 271 1.89 9.58 -6.18
CA LEU A 271 0.45 9.37 -6.39
C LEU A 271 -0.19 8.55 -5.25
N ALA A 272 0.53 7.59 -4.67
CA ALA A 272 0.03 6.81 -3.53
C ALA A 272 -0.09 7.67 -2.26
N GLN A 273 0.86 8.57 -2.02
CA GLN A 273 0.82 9.48 -0.87
C GLN A 273 -0.34 10.47 -1.00
N GLU A 274 -0.54 11.03 -2.19
CA GLU A 274 -1.66 11.94 -2.47
C GLU A 274 -3.01 11.23 -2.34
N GLN A 275 -3.14 10.02 -2.88
CA GLN A 275 -4.36 9.23 -2.78
C GLN A 275 -4.67 8.81 -1.33
N MET A 276 -3.67 8.38 -0.55
CA MET A 276 -3.86 8.04 0.86
C MET A 276 -4.28 9.28 1.66
N LEU A 277 -3.64 10.43 1.44
CA LEU A 277 -4.02 11.68 2.08
C LEU A 277 -5.48 12.04 1.77
N LYS A 278 -5.89 11.95 0.49
CA LYS A 278 -7.28 12.17 0.08
C LYS A 278 -8.24 11.22 0.81
N SER A 279 -7.94 9.93 0.85
CA SER A 279 -8.76 8.92 1.55
C SER A 279 -8.95 9.28 3.03
N LEU A 280 -7.87 9.69 3.71
CA LEU A 280 -7.93 10.09 5.12
C LEU A 280 -8.71 11.39 5.34
N MET A 281 -8.56 12.39 4.46
CA MET A 281 -9.28 13.67 4.56
C MET A 281 -10.77 13.48 4.33
N ASP A 282 -11.15 12.78 3.27
CA ASP A 282 -12.56 12.51 2.95
C ASP A 282 -13.21 11.66 4.05
N TYR A 283 -12.48 10.68 4.58
CA TYR A 283 -12.94 9.90 5.72
C TYR A 283 -13.17 10.81 6.93
N ALA A 284 -12.16 11.58 7.36
CA ALA A 284 -12.24 12.46 8.52
C ALA A 284 -13.36 13.49 8.40
N GLY A 285 -13.54 14.09 7.22
CA GLY A 285 -14.60 15.04 6.90
C GLY A 285 -15.99 14.41 6.81
N GLY A 286 -16.07 13.14 6.40
CA GLY A 286 -17.32 12.46 6.10
C GLY A 286 -18.11 11.91 7.30
N ASP A 287 -19.32 11.44 7.00
CA ASP A 287 -20.22 10.78 7.95
C ASP A 287 -19.79 9.36 8.32
N ALA A 288 -18.84 8.79 7.57
CA ALA A 288 -18.27 7.48 7.83
C ALA A 288 -17.32 7.48 9.03
N PHE A 289 -16.73 8.63 9.41
CA PHE A 289 -15.81 8.73 10.55
C PHE A 289 -16.50 8.50 11.88
N LYS A 290 -16.68 7.23 12.23
CA LYS A 290 -17.38 6.77 13.43
C LYS A 290 -16.54 5.69 14.11
N PRO A 291 -15.40 6.06 14.74
CA PRO A 291 -14.53 5.07 15.37
C PRO A 291 -15.30 4.22 16.37
N ALA A 292 -15.21 2.91 16.22
CA ALA A 292 -15.91 1.95 17.07
C ALA A 292 -15.30 1.90 18.47
N GLN A 293 -14.01 2.16 18.57
CA GLN A 293 -13.18 2.02 19.77
C GLN A 293 -12.99 3.36 20.45
N SER A 294 -12.85 3.35 21.78
CA SER A 294 -12.66 4.56 22.58
C SER A 294 -11.37 4.46 23.37
N LEU A 295 -10.59 5.54 23.40
CA LEU A 295 -9.39 5.67 24.24
C LEU A 295 -9.53 6.89 25.15
N SER A 296 -9.08 6.75 26.38
CA SER A 296 -9.05 7.86 27.34
C SER A 296 -7.96 8.86 26.99
N MET A 297 -8.14 10.12 27.42
CA MET A 297 -7.10 11.15 27.25
C MET A 297 -5.77 10.70 27.88
N LYS A 298 -5.82 10.03 29.04
CA LYS A 298 -4.63 9.50 29.73
C LYS A 298 -3.88 8.44 28.89
N GLN A 299 -4.60 7.59 28.16
CA GLN A 299 -3.97 6.62 27.25
C GLN A 299 -3.31 7.32 26.07
N MET A 300 -3.96 8.36 25.52
CA MET A 300 -3.35 9.16 24.45
C MET A 300 -2.13 9.94 24.94
N ASP A 301 -2.18 10.52 26.15
CA ASP A 301 -1.03 11.22 26.77
C ASP A 301 0.15 10.28 27.06
N ALA A 302 -0.09 8.99 27.26
CA ALA A 302 0.96 7.99 27.44
C ALA A 302 1.58 7.53 26.11
N LEU A 303 0.81 7.56 25.01
CA LEU A 303 1.26 7.18 23.68
C LEU A 303 1.93 8.35 22.93
N LEU A 304 1.42 9.56 23.11
CA LEU A 304 1.82 10.78 22.41
C LEU A 304 2.46 11.75 23.41
N LEU A 305 3.76 11.97 23.24
CA LEU A 305 4.51 12.92 24.04
C LEU A 305 3.95 14.32 23.75
N SER A 306 3.61 15.05 24.81
CA SER A 306 3.10 16.41 24.65
C SER A 306 4.26 17.31 24.25
N ALA A 307 4.03 18.19 23.26
CA ALA A 307 4.95 19.28 22.99
C ALA A 307 5.21 20.04 24.31
N VAL A 308 6.48 20.20 24.66
CA VAL A 308 6.88 21.05 25.78
C VAL A 308 6.75 22.49 25.29
N ASP A 309 5.90 23.28 25.95
CA ASP A 309 5.79 24.73 25.69
C ASP A 309 7.15 25.46 25.80
#